data_AF-A0A059GB22-F1
#
_entry.id   AF-A0A059GB22-F1
#
_cell.length_a   1.000
_cell.length_b   1.000
_cell.length_c   1.000
_cell.angle_alpha   90.00
_cell.angle_beta   90.00
_cell.angle_gamma   90.00
#
_symmetry.space_group_name_H-M   'P 1'
#
loop_
_entity.id
_entity.type
_entity.pdbx_description
1 polymer ?
#
loop_
_entity_poly.entity_id
_entity_poly.type
_entity_poly.pdbx_seq_one_letter_code
_entity_poly.pdbx_strand_id
1 'polypeptide(L)'
;MAPIDTERWLVPDTEAAAWLPAKTVLMRTHRDLVFADTGIPAVIEELAGAVLAVTGMGDDIWESPLEMAAARVSDDLCLLMPNADGLWTLRAASLVAPTFWSLADKIGQPLTGLHGPVPNANPGLVSRIARMFDGLRPGHVLERFNWTVQAGPSRFTPSSGPLKAMARTAPDDAALELLHLRVERQTISKLPETGAVVFTIRVCIDPLRAALPNAAHRQAFADAWNGIDPALAEYKGWPDHDRLVRAALAQLA
;
A
#
# COMPACT_ATOMS: atom_id res chain seq x y z
N MET A 1 13.47 3.18 -6.05
CA MET A 1 12.54 2.27 -6.76
C MET A 1 13.33 1.68 -7.93
N ALA A 2 13.09 0.41 -8.25
CA ALA A 2 13.74 -0.27 -9.36
C ALA A 2 12.78 -0.31 -10.57
N PRO A 3 13.27 -0.17 -11.81
CA PRO A 3 12.42 -0.38 -12.97
C PRO A 3 12.00 -1.85 -13.07
N ILE A 4 10.79 -2.09 -13.55
CA ILE A 4 10.27 -3.42 -13.91
C ILE A 4 9.65 -3.37 -15.30
N ASP A 5 9.52 -4.54 -15.93
CA ASP A 5 8.79 -4.68 -17.18
C ASP A 5 7.31 -4.31 -16.99
N THR A 6 6.73 -3.61 -17.96
CA THR A 6 5.34 -3.11 -17.88
C THR A 6 4.33 -4.25 -17.77
N GLU A 7 4.62 -5.39 -18.40
CA GLU A 7 3.82 -6.61 -18.31
C GLU A 7 3.72 -7.13 -16.88
N ARG A 8 4.70 -6.80 -16.02
CA ARG A 8 4.72 -7.19 -14.60
C ARG A 8 4.07 -6.15 -13.69
N TRP A 9 3.44 -5.12 -14.24
CA TRP A 9 2.79 -4.09 -13.43
C TRP A 9 1.70 -4.68 -12.53
N LEU A 10 0.71 -5.35 -13.12
CA LEU A 10 -0.44 -5.90 -12.41
C LEU A 10 -0.42 -7.42 -12.30
N VAL A 11 0.37 -8.12 -13.12
CA VAL A 11 0.38 -9.60 -13.14
C VAL A 11 1.76 -10.19 -12.79
N PRO A 12 1.80 -11.39 -12.17
CA PRO A 12 0.65 -12.09 -11.59
C PRO A 12 0.06 -11.34 -10.39
N ASP A 13 -1.27 -11.38 -10.23
CA ASP A 13 -1.92 -10.92 -9.00
C ASP A 13 -1.96 -12.06 -7.97
N THR A 14 -0.95 -12.07 -7.09
CA THR A 14 -0.75 -13.11 -6.09
C THR A 14 -1.83 -13.11 -5.01
N GLU A 15 -2.51 -11.97 -4.81
CA GLU A 15 -3.50 -11.82 -3.75
C GLU A 15 -4.94 -12.03 -4.24
N ALA A 16 -5.14 -12.18 -5.55
CA ALA A 16 -6.47 -12.18 -6.17
C ALA A 16 -7.44 -13.15 -5.49
N ALA A 17 -7.04 -14.42 -5.33
CA ALA A 17 -7.87 -15.45 -4.73
C ALA A 17 -8.15 -15.20 -3.23
N ALA A 18 -7.17 -14.63 -2.51
CA ALA A 18 -7.25 -14.42 -1.07
C ALA A 18 -7.90 -13.09 -0.67
N TRP A 19 -7.95 -12.10 -1.58
CA TRP A 19 -8.32 -10.74 -1.24
C TRP A 19 -9.49 -10.16 -2.05
N LEU A 20 -9.56 -10.39 -3.37
CA LEU A 20 -10.58 -9.73 -4.19
C LEU A 20 -12.02 -9.91 -3.68
N PRO A 21 -12.46 -11.10 -3.24
CA PRO A 21 -13.83 -11.26 -2.74
C PRO A 21 -14.14 -10.39 -1.51
N ALA A 22 -13.20 -10.26 -0.57
CA ALA A 22 -13.38 -9.42 0.60
C ALA A 22 -13.22 -7.92 0.26
N LYS A 23 -12.32 -7.60 -0.66
CA LYS A 23 -12.10 -6.25 -1.17
C LYS A 23 -13.38 -5.67 -1.78
N THR A 24 -14.05 -6.40 -2.67
CA THR A 24 -15.26 -5.90 -3.35
C THR A 24 -16.42 -5.69 -2.39
N VAL A 25 -16.54 -6.51 -1.34
CA VAL A 25 -17.50 -6.28 -0.25
C VAL A 25 -17.21 -4.95 0.45
N LEU A 26 -15.95 -4.67 0.81
CA LEU A 26 -15.57 -3.40 1.43
C LEU A 26 -15.83 -2.20 0.51
N MET A 27 -15.50 -2.31 -0.78
CA MET A 27 -15.78 -1.27 -1.77
C MET A 27 -17.27 -0.89 -1.81
N ARG A 28 -18.17 -1.87 -1.68
CA ARG A 28 -19.62 -1.63 -1.68
C ARG A 28 -20.16 -1.12 -0.34
N THR A 29 -19.67 -1.71 0.76
CA THR A 29 -20.23 -1.48 2.10
C THR A 29 -19.63 -0.29 2.84
N HIS A 30 -18.44 0.15 2.45
CA HIS A 30 -17.68 1.23 3.09
C HIS A 30 -17.15 2.21 2.04
N ARG A 31 -17.92 2.44 0.96
CA ARG A 31 -17.52 3.23 -0.19
C ARG A 31 -17.00 4.62 0.19
N ASP A 32 -17.67 5.27 1.14
CA ASP A 32 -17.32 6.58 1.69
C ASP A 32 -15.95 6.62 2.38
N LEU A 33 -15.45 5.48 2.86
CA LEU A 33 -14.13 5.37 3.50
C LEU A 33 -13.02 4.98 2.52
N VAL A 34 -13.35 4.24 1.46
CA VAL A 34 -12.37 3.59 0.58
C VAL A 34 -12.34 4.15 -0.84
N PHE A 35 -13.29 5.00 -1.21
CA PHE A 35 -13.35 5.60 -2.53
C PHE A 35 -13.48 7.13 -2.44
N ALA A 36 -12.69 7.82 -3.25
CA ALA A 36 -12.85 9.25 -3.45
C ALA A 36 -12.43 9.64 -4.87
N ASP A 37 -13.15 10.59 -5.45
CA ASP A 37 -12.84 11.23 -6.73
C ASP A 37 -13.11 12.73 -6.60
N THR A 38 -12.18 13.55 -7.10
CA THR A 38 -12.26 15.01 -7.11
C THR A 38 -12.58 15.58 -8.50
N GLY A 39 -13.16 14.75 -9.38
CA GLY A 39 -13.64 15.13 -10.70
C GLY A 39 -12.57 15.07 -11.77
N ILE A 40 -11.94 13.90 -11.95
CA ILE A 40 -10.92 13.66 -12.99
C ILE A 40 -11.31 12.55 -13.98
N PRO A 41 -12.46 12.68 -14.70
CA PRO A 41 -13.05 11.59 -15.48
C PRO A 41 -12.11 11.01 -16.55
N ALA A 42 -11.44 11.85 -17.34
CA ALA A 42 -10.53 11.37 -18.39
C ALA A 42 -9.37 10.49 -17.85
N VAL A 43 -8.85 10.83 -16.67
CA VAL A 43 -7.76 10.09 -16.01
C VAL A 43 -8.27 8.76 -15.46
N ILE A 44 -9.47 8.78 -14.89
CA ILE A 44 -10.15 7.59 -14.38
C ILE A 44 -10.47 6.62 -15.53
N GLU A 45 -10.98 7.12 -16.65
CA GLU A 45 -11.28 6.34 -17.84
C GLU A 45 -10.01 5.70 -18.43
N GLU A 46 -8.94 6.48 -18.56
CA GLU A 46 -7.66 5.99 -19.07
C GLU A 46 -7.06 4.90 -18.16
N LEU A 47 -7.02 5.12 -16.84
CA LEU A 47 -6.56 4.09 -15.90
C LEU A 47 -7.44 2.85 -15.98
N ALA A 48 -8.76 3.02 -16.01
CA ALA A 48 -9.68 1.90 -16.07
C ALA A 48 -9.47 1.08 -17.34
N GLY A 49 -9.33 1.72 -18.50
CA GLY A 49 -8.99 1.07 -19.76
C GLY A 49 -7.68 0.29 -19.67
N ALA A 50 -6.63 0.89 -19.10
CA ALA A 50 -5.33 0.23 -18.94
C ALA A 50 -5.38 -1.00 -18.03
N VAL A 51 -6.08 -0.93 -16.90
CA VAL A 51 -6.28 -2.08 -15.99
C VAL A 51 -7.10 -3.18 -16.67
N LEU A 52 -8.24 -2.82 -17.27
CA LEU A 52 -9.16 -3.76 -17.89
C LEU A 52 -8.59 -4.43 -19.14
N ALA A 53 -7.65 -3.77 -19.85
CA ALA A 53 -6.90 -4.39 -20.93
C ALA A 53 -6.03 -5.57 -20.45
N VAL A 54 -5.59 -5.56 -19.20
CA VAL A 54 -4.78 -6.63 -18.59
C VAL A 54 -5.66 -7.68 -17.91
N THR A 55 -6.68 -7.25 -17.16
CA THR A 55 -7.48 -8.14 -16.31
C THR A 55 -8.72 -8.71 -16.98
N GLY A 56 -9.08 -8.16 -18.14
CA GLY A 56 -10.41 -8.32 -18.73
C GLY A 56 -11.50 -7.61 -17.93
N MET A 57 -12.65 -7.44 -18.59
CA MET A 57 -13.88 -6.98 -17.94
C MET A 57 -14.43 -8.02 -16.96
N GLY A 58 -15.05 -7.54 -15.89
CA GLY A 58 -15.88 -8.36 -15.00
C GLY A 58 -17.37 -8.16 -15.27
N ASP A 59 -18.20 -9.02 -14.67
CA ASP A 59 -19.66 -8.96 -14.81
C ASP A 59 -20.32 -8.00 -13.81
N ASP A 60 -19.58 -7.59 -12.78
CA ASP A 60 -20.07 -6.70 -11.72
C ASP A 60 -20.29 -5.27 -12.22
N ILE A 61 -21.42 -4.68 -11.79
CA ILE A 61 -21.72 -3.28 -12.03
C ILE A 61 -21.15 -2.42 -10.89
N TRP A 62 -20.49 -1.32 -11.27
CA TRP A 62 -19.90 -0.33 -10.38
C TRP A 62 -20.27 1.08 -10.83
N GLU A 63 -20.28 2.03 -9.89
CA GLU A 63 -20.70 3.42 -10.15
C GLU A 63 -19.64 4.23 -10.92
N SER A 64 -18.36 3.88 -10.78
CA SER A 64 -17.23 4.56 -11.42
C SER A 64 -16.34 3.59 -12.18
N PRO A 65 -15.75 4.00 -13.34
CA PRO A 65 -14.71 3.20 -14.01
C PRO A 65 -13.51 2.87 -13.10
N LEU A 66 -13.19 3.75 -12.14
CA LEU A 66 -12.11 3.47 -11.17
C LEU A 66 -12.47 2.31 -10.25
N GLU A 67 -13.75 2.22 -9.82
CA GLU A 67 -14.23 1.09 -9.02
C GLU A 67 -14.29 -0.19 -9.85
N MET A 68 -14.71 -0.11 -11.13
CA MET A 68 -14.66 -1.25 -12.06
C MET A 68 -13.25 -1.82 -12.15
N ALA A 69 -12.25 -0.94 -12.34
CA ALA A 69 -10.85 -1.34 -12.41
C ALA A 69 -10.33 -1.90 -11.08
N ALA A 70 -10.60 -1.21 -9.97
CA ALA A 70 -10.16 -1.62 -8.64
C ALA A 70 -10.73 -2.97 -8.20
N ALA A 71 -11.92 -3.34 -8.69
CA ALA A 71 -12.53 -4.63 -8.43
C ALA A 71 -11.85 -5.81 -9.17
N ARG A 72 -10.97 -5.52 -10.14
CA ARG A 72 -10.27 -6.55 -10.95
C ARG A 72 -8.84 -6.83 -10.50
N VAL A 73 -8.29 -6.01 -9.61
CA VAL A 73 -6.93 -6.14 -9.07
C VAL A 73 -6.94 -6.04 -7.57
N SER A 74 -6.04 -6.76 -6.89
CA SER A 74 -5.91 -6.69 -5.44
C SER A 74 -5.35 -5.34 -4.98
N ASP A 75 -4.58 -4.67 -5.83
CA ASP A 75 -3.94 -3.39 -5.58
C ASP A 75 -4.94 -2.29 -5.24
N ASP A 76 -4.61 -1.46 -4.25
CA ASP A 76 -5.22 -0.14 -4.13
C ASP A 76 -4.73 0.73 -5.28
N LEU A 77 -5.64 1.55 -5.84
CA LEU A 77 -5.38 2.41 -6.99
C LEU A 77 -5.44 3.87 -6.56
N CYS A 78 -4.34 4.60 -6.66
CA CYS A 78 -4.25 6.01 -6.34
C CYS A 78 -3.81 6.82 -7.56
N LEU A 79 -4.55 7.89 -7.87
CA LEU A 79 -4.30 8.76 -9.02
C LEU A 79 -3.80 10.13 -8.55
N LEU A 80 -2.63 10.52 -9.03
CA LEU A 80 -2.02 11.81 -8.71
C LEU A 80 -1.86 12.67 -9.96
N MET A 81 -2.13 13.97 -9.81
CA MET A 81 -1.94 14.98 -10.85
C MET A 81 -1.41 16.28 -10.26
N PRO A 82 -0.70 17.12 -11.03
CA PRO A 82 -0.38 18.48 -10.62
C PRO A 82 -1.66 19.28 -10.37
N ASN A 83 -1.69 20.03 -9.27
CA ASN A 83 -2.72 21.05 -9.03
C ASN A 83 -2.37 22.37 -9.78
N ALA A 84 -3.14 23.43 -9.55
CA ALA A 84 -2.91 24.75 -10.16
C ALA A 84 -1.52 25.34 -9.85
N ASP A 85 -0.92 24.97 -8.71
CA ASP A 85 0.43 25.39 -8.29
C ASP A 85 1.53 24.46 -8.79
N GLY A 86 1.19 23.46 -9.63
CA GLY A 86 2.13 22.46 -10.15
C GLY A 86 2.53 21.38 -9.14
N LEU A 87 1.86 21.28 -7.99
CA LEU A 87 2.15 20.28 -6.97
C LEU A 87 1.37 18.99 -7.25
N TRP A 88 2.06 17.86 -7.29
CA TRP A 88 1.44 16.53 -7.39
C TRP A 88 0.53 16.26 -6.19
N THR A 89 -0.75 16.02 -6.47
CA THR A 89 -1.84 15.91 -5.50
C THR A 89 -2.63 14.64 -5.73
N LEU A 90 -3.05 13.95 -4.66
CA LEU A 90 -3.95 12.80 -4.74
C LEU A 90 -5.36 13.28 -5.14
N ARG A 91 -5.83 12.86 -6.33
CA ARG A 91 -7.09 13.36 -6.93
C ARG A 91 -8.19 12.32 -6.98
N ALA A 92 -7.85 11.04 -7.03
CA ALA A 92 -8.81 9.96 -6.85
C ALA A 92 -8.12 8.72 -6.28
N ALA A 93 -8.86 7.88 -5.57
CA ALA A 93 -8.37 6.58 -5.15
C ALA A 93 -9.48 5.57 -4.90
N SER A 94 -9.13 4.29 -5.07
CA SER A 94 -9.74 3.16 -4.37
C SER A 94 -8.70 2.59 -3.40
N LEU A 95 -8.90 2.81 -2.10
CA LEU A 95 -7.97 2.51 -1.01
C LEU A 95 -8.64 1.58 0.01
N VAL A 96 -8.51 0.27 -0.21
CA VAL A 96 -9.23 -0.78 0.54
C VAL A 96 -8.30 -1.56 1.46
N ALA A 97 -6.99 -1.43 1.32
CA ALA A 97 -6.00 -2.02 2.23
C ALA A 97 -4.99 -0.97 2.72
N PRO A 98 -5.41 0.15 3.36
CA PRO A 98 -4.47 1.16 3.84
C PRO A 98 -3.56 0.61 4.96
N THR A 99 -2.30 1.06 4.95
CA THR A 99 -1.35 0.84 6.06
C THR A 99 -1.30 2.07 6.95
N PHE A 100 -2.29 2.19 7.84
CA PHE A 100 -2.35 3.18 8.91
C PHE A 100 -2.52 4.63 8.45
N TRP A 101 -3.25 4.83 7.35
CA TRP A 101 -3.71 6.14 6.93
C TRP A 101 -5.12 6.05 6.34
N SER A 102 -5.89 7.14 6.41
CA SER A 102 -7.24 7.20 5.86
C SER A 102 -7.28 7.98 4.55
N LEU A 103 -8.13 7.56 3.62
CA LEU A 103 -8.30 8.28 2.35
C LEU A 103 -8.87 9.68 2.59
N ALA A 104 -9.81 9.81 3.53
CA ALA A 104 -10.45 11.09 3.88
C ALA A 104 -9.43 12.16 4.31
N ASP A 105 -8.37 11.78 5.03
CA ASP A 105 -7.33 12.72 5.46
C ASP A 105 -6.36 13.11 4.34
N LYS A 106 -6.28 12.30 3.28
CA LYS A 106 -5.23 12.38 2.26
C LYS A 106 -5.72 12.82 0.89
N ILE A 107 -7.00 12.63 0.57
CA ILE A 107 -7.57 13.09 -0.70
C ILE A 107 -7.44 14.62 -0.81
N GLY A 108 -7.06 15.10 -1.99
CA GLY A 108 -6.83 16.52 -2.26
C GLY A 108 -5.52 17.09 -1.70
N GLN A 109 -4.73 16.30 -0.96
CA GLN A 109 -3.45 16.76 -0.42
C GLN A 109 -2.31 16.62 -1.43
N PRO A 110 -1.40 17.62 -1.51
CA PRO A 110 -0.16 17.50 -2.27
C PRO A 110 0.80 16.49 -1.61
N LEU A 111 1.83 16.05 -2.34
CA LEU A 111 2.85 15.12 -1.84
C LEU A 111 3.44 15.52 -0.48
N THR A 112 3.59 16.81 -0.21
CA THR A 112 4.02 17.35 1.09
C THR A 112 3.07 16.95 2.22
N GLY A 113 1.76 17.15 2.05
CA GLY A 113 0.73 16.76 3.02
C GLY A 113 0.58 15.24 3.15
N LEU A 114 0.84 14.49 2.08
CA LEU A 114 0.84 13.04 2.11
C LEU A 114 1.99 12.49 2.98
N HIS A 115 3.20 13.03 2.83
CA HIS A 115 4.43 12.51 3.44
C HIS A 115 4.88 13.23 4.71
N GLY A 116 4.22 14.32 5.12
CA GLY A 116 4.56 15.08 6.33
C GLY A 116 4.77 14.25 7.62
N PRO A 117 4.00 13.16 7.86
CA PRO A 117 4.20 12.31 9.03
C PRO A 117 5.46 11.41 8.99
N VAL A 118 6.10 11.24 7.83
CA VAL A 118 7.27 10.35 7.69
C VAL A 118 8.50 11.02 8.32
N PRO A 119 9.20 10.37 9.27
CA PRO A 119 10.41 10.90 9.90
C PRO A 119 11.45 11.22 8.85
N ASN A 120 12.10 12.38 9.01
CA ASN A 120 13.08 12.87 8.03
C ASN A 120 12.52 12.98 6.60
N ALA A 121 11.19 13.08 6.41
CA ALA A 121 10.60 13.70 5.22
C ALA A 121 10.88 15.20 5.21
N ASN A 122 12.17 15.52 5.24
CA ASN A 122 12.70 16.84 4.97
C ASN A 122 12.20 17.23 3.56
N PRO A 123 11.87 18.51 3.28
CA PRO A 123 11.56 19.03 1.95
C PRO A 123 12.30 18.34 0.78
N GLY A 124 13.57 17.95 0.98
CA GLY A 124 14.35 17.17 0.01
C GLY A 124 13.75 15.81 -0.41
N LEU A 125 13.08 15.05 0.46
CA LEU A 125 12.40 13.79 0.07
C LEU A 125 11.22 14.08 -0.86
N VAL A 126 10.35 15.01 -0.47
CA VAL A 126 9.18 15.37 -1.27
C VAL A 126 9.60 15.94 -2.62
N SER A 127 10.61 16.82 -2.66
CA SER A 127 11.16 17.34 -3.91
C SER A 127 11.79 16.25 -4.79
N ARG A 128 12.41 15.22 -4.20
CA ARG A 128 12.92 14.06 -4.96
C ARG A 128 11.78 13.24 -5.58
N ILE A 129 10.71 13.00 -4.83
CA ILE A 129 9.53 12.27 -5.33
C ILE A 129 8.85 13.08 -6.45
N ALA A 130 8.65 14.38 -6.25
CA ALA A 130 8.08 15.26 -7.28
C ALA A 130 8.91 15.23 -8.57
N ARG A 131 10.24 15.39 -8.47
CA ARG A 131 11.12 15.32 -9.64
C ARG A 131 11.11 13.95 -10.33
N MET A 132 10.98 12.87 -9.56
CA MET A 132 10.81 11.54 -10.11
C MET A 132 9.50 11.44 -10.89
N PHE A 133 8.39 11.98 -10.37
CA PHE A 133 7.11 12.00 -11.08
C PHE A 133 7.17 12.86 -12.33
N ASP A 134 7.81 14.03 -12.28
CA ASP A 134 8.00 14.90 -13.44
C ASP A 134 8.78 14.18 -14.55
N GLY A 135 9.88 13.52 -14.18
CA GLY A 135 10.77 12.83 -15.11
C GLY A 135 10.32 11.45 -15.58
N LEU A 136 9.34 10.82 -14.92
CA LEU A 136 8.82 9.51 -15.31
C LEU A 136 8.14 9.60 -16.67
N ARG A 137 8.54 8.72 -17.60
CA ARG A 137 7.97 8.64 -18.95
C ARG A 137 6.91 7.54 -19.01
N PRO A 138 5.85 7.70 -19.82
CA PRO A 138 4.93 6.60 -20.11
C PRO A 138 5.65 5.34 -20.58
N GLY A 139 5.05 4.18 -20.31
CA GLY A 139 5.64 2.87 -20.61
C GLY A 139 6.77 2.42 -19.67
N HIS A 140 7.04 3.17 -18.59
CA HIS A 140 7.97 2.76 -17.53
C HIS A 140 7.22 2.57 -16.22
N VAL A 141 7.53 1.48 -15.52
CA VAL A 141 6.98 1.16 -14.21
C VAL A 141 8.12 1.04 -13.20
N LEU A 142 8.00 1.76 -12.09
CA LEU A 142 8.95 1.72 -10.99
C LEU A 142 8.34 0.95 -9.82
N GLU A 143 9.08 0.03 -9.23
CA GLU A 143 8.66 -0.79 -8.10
C GLU A 143 9.51 -0.50 -6.85
N ARG A 144 8.88 -0.59 -5.68
CA ARG A 144 9.56 -0.81 -4.41
C ARG A 144 8.70 -1.64 -3.48
N PHE A 145 9.32 -2.13 -2.43
CA PHE A 145 8.63 -2.76 -1.32
C PHE A 145 8.70 -1.85 -0.10
N ASN A 146 7.58 -1.74 0.60
CA ASN A 146 7.50 -1.25 1.97
C ASN A 146 6.96 -2.39 2.84
N TRP A 147 7.34 -2.46 4.10
CA TRP A 147 6.89 -3.55 4.97
C TRP A 147 6.79 -3.12 6.43
N THR A 148 6.01 -3.87 7.19
CA THR A 148 5.91 -3.79 8.64
C THR A 148 5.44 -5.13 9.21
N VAL A 149 5.49 -5.27 10.54
CA VAL A 149 4.80 -6.34 11.25
C VAL A 149 3.53 -5.77 11.88
N GLN A 150 2.47 -6.58 11.92
CA GLN A 150 1.23 -6.24 12.59
C GLN A 150 0.66 -7.43 13.37
N ALA A 151 -0.18 -7.15 14.36
CA ALA A 151 -0.97 -8.18 15.03
C ALA A 151 -2.23 -8.51 14.22
N GLY A 152 -2.41 -9.78 13.88
CA GLY A 152 -3.58 -10.29 13.15
C GLY A 152 -3.57 -10.03 11.62
N PRO A 153 -4.49 -10.67 10.88
CA PRO A 153 -4.45 -10.73 9.42
C PRO A 153 -5.24 -9.60 8.71
N SER A 154 -5.71 -8.57 9.41
CA SER A 154 -6.58 -7.55 8.80
C SER A 154 -5.85 -6.74 7.72
N ARG A 155 -6.46 -6.61 6.52
CA ARG A 155 -5.95 -5.76 5.44
C ARG A 155 -6.47 -4.33 5.50
N PHE A 156 -7.72 -4.13 5.90
CA PHE A 156 -8.31 -2.79 6.05
C PHE A 156 -7.94 -2.19 7.40
N THR A 157 -6.88 -1.37 7.42
CA THR A 157 -6.28 -0.84 8.64
C THR A 157 -5.98 0.66 8.51
N PRO A 158 -7.01 1.54 8.49
CA PRO A 158 -6.81 2.98 8.34
C PRO A 158 -6.08 3.63 9.52
N SER A 159 -5.95 2.92 10.65
CA SER A 159 -5.17 3.32 11.83
C SER A 159 -4.44 2.12 12.41
N SER A 160 -3.27 2.35 13.01
CA SER A 160 -2.49 1.32 13.73
C SER A 160 -3.02 1.05 15.15
N GLY A 161 -3.88 1.92 15.70
CA GLY A 161 -4.32 1.88 17.09
C GLY A 161 -4.86 0.52 17.55
N PRO A 162 -5.82 -0.09 16.83
CA PRO A 162 -6.37 -1.41 17.19
C PRO A 162 -5.32 -2.52 17.21
N LEU A 163 -4.41 -2.54 16.22
CA LEU A 163 -3.39 -3.59 16.13
C LEU A 163 -2.32 -3.42 17.21
N LYS A 164 -1.93 -2.18 17.52
CA LYS A 164 -1.04 -1.87 18.64
C LYS A 164 -1.65 -2.27 19.98
N ALA A 165 -2.95 -2.03 20.18
CA ALA A 165 -3.64 -2.47 21.40
C ALA A 165 -3.60 -4.00 21.55
N MET A 166 -3.86 -4.72 20.46
CA MET A 166 -3.76 -6.19 20.41
C MET A 166 -2.34 -6.68 20.70
N ALA A 167 -1.32 -6.03 20.12
CA ALA A 167 0.08 -6.37 20.36
C ALA A 167 0.49 -6.15 21.83
N ARG A 168 0.02 -5.06 22.45
CA ARG A 168 0.33 -4.76 23.86
C ARG A 168 -0.26 -5.77 24.84
N THR A 169 -1.46 -6.29 24.58
CA THR A 169 -2.17 -7.19 25.51
C THR A 169 -1.91 -8.67 25.27
N ALA A 170 -1.42 -9.06 24.09
CA ALA A 170 -1.17 -10.46 23.78
C ALA A 170 -0.03 -11.05 24.63
N PRO A 171 -0.17 -12.30 25.13
CA PRO A 171 0.90 -12.99 25.82
C PRO A 171 2.01 -13.40 24.85
N ASP A 172 3.24 -13.57 25.36
CA ASP A 172 4.41 -13.88 24.52
C ASP A 172 4.26 -15.21 23.79
N ASP A 173 3.64 -16.23 24.40
CA ASP A 173 3.43 -17.56 23.81
C ASP A 173 2.49 -17.56 22.59
N ALA A 174 1.64 -16.54 22.45
CA ALA A 174 0.78 -16.35 21.27
C ALA A 174 1.47 -15.57 20.13
N ALA A 175 2.68 -15.04 20.33
CA ALA A 175 3.30 -14.08 19.44
C ALA A 175 3.45 -14.59 17.99
N LEU A 176 3.97 -15.79 17.79
CA LEU A 176 4.25 -16.31 16.44
C LEU A 176 2.99 -16.59 15.61
N GLU A 177 1.90 -16.99 16.26
CA GLU A 177 0.61 -17.23 15.59
C GLU A 177 -0.17 -15.93 15.38
N LEU A 178 0.03 -14.93 16.25
CA LEU A 178 -0.64 -13.63 16.15
C LEU A 178 -0.01 -12.73 15.08
N LEU A 179 1.32 -12.68 15.01
CA LEU A 179 2.02 -11.72 14.19
C LEU A 179 1.98 -12.11 12.70
N HIS A 180 1.79 -11.10 11.86
CA HIS A 180 1.82 -11.21 10.42
C HIS A 180 2.84 -10.22 9.83
N LEU A 181 3.56 -10.67 8.81
CA LEU A 181 4.35 -9.80 7.96
C LEU A 181 3.43 -9.14 6.95
N ARG A 182 3.40 -7.81 6.94
CA ARG A 182 2.67 -7.00 5.98
C ARG A 182 3.64 -6.37 4.99
N VAL A 183 3.48 -6.70 3.71
CA VAL A 183 4.30 -6.18 2.63
C VAL A 183 3.42 -5.42 1.65
N GLU A 184 3.83 -4.20 1.33
CA GLU A 184 3.28 -3.40 0.25
C GLU A 184 4.22 -3.50 -0.95
N ARG A 185 3.77 -4.17 -2.00
CA ARG A 185 4.37 -4.00 -3.32
C ARG A 185 3.80 -2.73 -3.93
N GLN A 186 4.65 -1.74 -4.04
CA GLN A 186 4.29 -0.41 -4.49
C GLN A 186 4.83 -0.19 -5.90
N THR A 187 3.96 0.18 -6.85
CA THR A 187 4.41 0.61 -8.17
C THR A 187 3.94 2.00 -8.53
N ILE A 188 4.78 2.71 -9.29
CA ILE A 188 4.54 4.04 -9.82
C ILE A 188 4.70 3.98 -11.35
N SER A 189 3.68 4.42 -12.08
CA SER A 189 3.69 4.55 -13.53
C SER A 189 3.07 5.89 -13.95
N LYS A 190 3.23 6.28 -15.22
CA LYS A 190 2.61 7.47 -15.80
C LYS A 190 1.68 7.07 -16.95
N LEU A 191 0.45 7.57 -16.90
CA LEU A 191 -0.53 7.39 -17.96
C LEU A 191 -0.11 8.13 -19.24
N PRO A 192 -0.15 7.50 -20.42
CA PRO A 192 0.35 8.08 -21.66
C PRO A 192 -0.43 9.29 -22.18
N GLU A 193 -1.74 9.34 -22.02
CA GLU A 193 -2.61 10.38 -22.57
C GLU A 193 -2.77 11.55 -21.61
N THR A 194 -3.16 11.27 -20.36
CA THR A 194 -3.38 12.34 -19.37
C THR A 194 -2.14 12.77 -18.62
N GLY A 195 -1.06 11.97 -18.65
CA GLY A 195 0.18 12.24 -17.92
C GLY A 195 0.05 12.10 -16.39
N ALA A 196 -1.09 11.63 -15.89
CA ALA A 196 -1.30 11.40 -14.47
C ALA A 196 -0.39 10.27 -13.95
N VAL A 197 -0.01 10.35 -12.68
CA VAL A 197 0.75 9.30 -12.01
C VAL A 197 -0.22 8.31 -11.39
N VAL A 198 0.01 7.03 -11.69
CA VAL A 198 -0.70 5.92 -11.04
C VAL A 198 0.21 5.35 -9.97
N PHE A 199 -0.29 5.33 -8.74
CA PHE A 199 0.33 4.67 -7.62
C PHE A 199 -0.52 3.45 -7.25
N THR A 200 0.06 2.26 -7.37
CA THR A 200 -0.61 1.00 -7.00
C THR A 200 0.05 0.41 -5.77
N ILE A 201 -0.76 -0.16 -4.88
CA ILE A 201 -0.31 -0.73 -3.61
C ILE A 201 -0.95 -2.11 -3.43
N ARG A 202 -0.20 -3.17 -3.72
CA ARG A 202 -0.63 -4.53 -3.39
C ARG A 202 -0.16 -4.90 -2.00
N VAL A 203 -1.12 -5.29 -1.15
CA VAL A 203 -0.86 -5.68 0.23
C VAL A 203 -0.90 -7.20 0.38
N CYS A 204 0.28 -7.77 0.62
CA CYS A 204 0.46 -9.15 1.02
C CYS A 204 0.49 -9.23 2.55
N ILE A 205 -0.29 -10.16 3.12
CA ILE A 205 -0.33 -10.43 4.56
C ILE A 205 -0.05 -11.91 4.76
N ASP A 206 1.13 -12.21 5.30
CA ASP A 206 1.56 -13.57 5.58
C ASP A 206 1.72 -13.79 7.08
N PRO A 207 1.26 -14.93 7.64
CA PRO A 207 1.61 -15.31 9.00
C PRO A 207 3.14 -15.28 9.17
N LEU A 208 3.64 -14.70 10.26
CA LEU A 208 5.08 -14.49 10.44
C LEU A 208 5.87 -15.81 10.38
N ARG A 209 5.28 -16.90 10.87
CA ARG A 209 5.82 -18.27 10.73
C ARG A 209 6.08 -18.66 9.27
N ALA A 210 5.11 -18.41 8.39
CA ALA A 210 5.21 -18.76 6.97
C ALA A 210 6.20 -17.84 6.23
N ALA A 211 6.27 -16.57 6.63
CA ALA A 211 7.20 -15.59 6.06
C ALA A 211 8.67 -15.86 6.43
N LEU A 212 8.94 -16.60 7.51
CA LEU A 212 10.29 -16.88 8.01
C LEU A 212 10.65 -18.39 8.02
N PRO A 213 10.60 -19.07 6.85
CA PRO A 213 10.58 -20.54 6.80
C PRO A 213 11.92 -21.19 7.17
N ASN A 214 13.03 -20.46 7.12
CA ASN A 214 14.37 -21.01 7.38
C ASN A 214 15.26 -20.01 8.12
N ALA A 215 16.43 -20.49 8.58
CA ALA A 215 17.36 -19.69 9.39
C ALA A 215 17.85 -18.43 8.69
N ALA A 216 18.06 -18.48 7.36
CA ALA A 216 18.51 -17.32 6.59
C ALA A 216 17.46 -16.20 6.58
N HIS A 217 16.17 -16.53 6.37
CA HIS A 217 15.08 -15.55 6.44
C HIS A 217 14.93 -14.98 7.85
N ARG A 218 15.04 -15.82 8.89
CA ARG A 218 14.97 -15.36 10.29
C ARG A 218 16.09 -14.39 10.63
N GLN A 219 17.31 -14.69 10.21
CA GLN A 219 18.45 -13.80 10.42
C GLN A 219 18.27 -12.47 9.68
N ALA A 220 17.92 -12.52 8.39
CA ALA A 220 17.70 -11.31 7.60
C ALA A 220 16.59 -10.42 8.17
N PHE A 221 15.49 -11.04 8.64
CA PHE A 221 14.42 -10.32 9.32
C PHE A 221 14.90 -9.70 10.64
N ALA A 222 15.63 -10.45 11.48
CA ALA A 222 16.15 -9.95 12.74
C ALA A 222 17.13 -8.79 12.54
N ASP A 223 18.02 -8.88 11.55
CA ASP A 223 18.96 -7.81 11.21
C ASP A 223 18.22 -6.55 10.74
N ALA A 224 17.21 -6.71 9.88
CA ALA A 224 16.38 -5.59 9.42
C ALA A 224 15.54 -4.97 10.53
N TRP A 225 14.99 -5.80 11.44
CA TRP A 225 14.20 -5.34 12.57
C TRP A 225 15.04 -4.55 13.58
N ASN A 226 16.23 -5.06 13.92
CA ASN A 226 17.11 -4.42 14.90
C ASN A 226 17.94 -3.25 14.31
N GLY A 227 18.17 -3.25 13.00
CA GLY A 227 18.98 -2.24 12.30
C GLY A 227 18.22 -1.01 11.81
N ILE A 228 16.91 -0.91 12.07
CA ILE A 228 16.09 0.22 11.63
C ILE A 228 16.50 1.52 12.33
N ASP A 229 16.38 2.65 11.61
CA ASP A 229 16.47 3.98 12.22
C ASP A 229 15.39 4.17 13.30
N PRO A 230 15.73 4.63 14.52
CA PRO A 230 14.77 4.76 15.62
C PRO A 230 13.56 5.66 15.29
N ALA A 231 13.77 6.75 14.56
CA ALA A 231 12.66 7.63 14.19
C ALA A 231 11.72 6.92 13.21
N LEU A 232 12.26 6.17 12.24
CA LEU A 232 11.47 5.35 11.33
C LEU A 232 10.71 4.22 12.07
N ALA A 233 11.32 3.61 13.09
CA ALA A 233 10.67 2.61 13.93
C ALA A 233 9.46 3.18 14.68
N GLU A 234 9.60 4.37 15.27
CA GLU A 234 8.52 5.09 15.95
C GLU A 234 7.36 5.39 14.99
N TYR A 235 7.67 5.91 13.80
CA TYR A 235 6.66 6.17 12.77
C TYR A 235 5.92 4.91 12.32
N LYS A 236 6.64 3.80 12.13
CA LYS A 236 6.02 2.51 11.80
C LYS A 236 5.30 1.87 12.99
N GLY A 237 5.45 2.41 14.20
CA GLY A 237 4.86 1.85 15.41
C GLY A 237 5.46 0.52 15.84
N TRP A 238 6.72 0.28 15.50
CA TRP A 238 7.44 -0.94 15.85
C TRP A 238 7.66 -1.15 17.35
N PRO A 239 7.89 -0.11 18.19
CA PRO A 239 8.03 -0.29 19.63
C PRO A 239 6.86 -1.02 20.29
N ASP A 240 5.62 -0.79 19.82
CA ASP A 240 4.43 -1.49 20.31
C ASP A 240 4.43 -3.00 20.01
N HIS A 241 5.20 -3.45 19.01
CA HIS A 241 5.27 -4.83 18.55
C HIS A 241 6.59 -5.53 18.93
N ASP A 242 7.62 -4.79 19.33
CA ASP A 242 8.98 -5.30 19.52
C ASP A 242 9.04 -6.48 20.52
N ARG A 243 8.31 -6.40 21.64
CA ARG A 243 8.19 -7.50 22.60
C ARG A 243 7.72 -8.80 21.92
N LEU A 244 6.62 -8.73 21.16
CA LEU A 244 6.08 -9.91 20.48
C LEU A 244 6.98 -10.38 19.35
N VAL A 245 7.62 -9.47 18.61
CA VAL A 245 8.57 -9.86 17.56
C VAL A 245 9.74 -10.65 18.15
N ARG A 246 10.28 -10.21 19.29
CA ARG A 246 11.34 -10.95 20.00
C ARG A 246 10.85 -12.30 20.51
N ALA A 247 9.64 -12.38 21.07
CA ALA A 247 9.05 -13.64 21.50
C ALA A 247 8.83 -14.61 20.33
N ALA A 248 8.34 -14.11 19.19
CA ALA A 248 8.15 -14.91 17.98
C ALA A 248 9.48 -15.43 17.39
N LEU A 249 10.53 -14.60 17.38
CA LEU A 249 11.87 -15.03 16.95
C LEU A 249 12.44 -16.10 17.88
N ALA A 250 12.22 -16.00 19.19
CA ALA A 250 12.63 -17.03 20.16
C ALA A 250 11.87 -18.35 19.96
N GLN A 251 10.59 -18.32 19.56
CA GLN A 251 9.79 -19.51 19.25
C GLN A 251 10.19 -20.20 17.93
N LEU A 252 10.86 -19.47 17.04
CA LEU A 252 11.37 -19.98 15.78
C LEU A 252 12.84 -20.45 15.84
N ALA A 253 13.50 -20.26 16.99
CA ALA A 253 14.89 -20.61 17.22
C ALA A 253 15.09 -22.12 17.42
#